data_AF-A0A3L7AQA7-F1
#
_entry.id   AF-A0A3L7AQA7-F1
#
_cell.length_a   1.000
_cell.length_b   1.000
_cell.length_c   1.000
_cell.angle_alpha   90.00
_cell.angle_beta   90.00
_cell.angle_gamma   90.00
#
_symmetry.space_group_name_H-M   'P 1'
#
loop_
_entity.id
_entity.type
_entity.pdbx_description
1 polymer ?
#
loop_
_entity_poly.entity_id
_entity_poly.type
_entity_poly.pdbx_seq_one_letter_code
_entity_poly.pdbx_strand_id
1 'polypeptide(L)'
;MPQPSGAMLAPSIDVADSWPDWLAAGAGPEAQAALKASPGFGAALLASARGTVETYDNHPLLNRVLNDRGRMMFSFLAFYLDAQPGGAGITAARMTALCQETGLCSHGRAKALLALMRWSGYLAPAEGKGDRRERPLAPTERMWASFRTRWRLHFAAMEPLGGVAARVLAVLDDPLFCRALVTAIGESFRHGFRVLDGAPRLIPFADRDGGIILLFALLVSREVDAPPPTVADLARRFHLSRTHVLQVLRDAMEAGLVVRASGRDGEHQGYGLSAAGRAGVADFLAASFALLDCTARHAFAMRAQEDAAAGAGSGAQH
;
A
#
# COMPACT_ATOMS: atom_id res chain seq x y z
N MET A 1 -6.38 26.98 21.98
CA MET A 1 -6.07 25.56 21.73
C MET A 1 -6.38 25.24 20.28
N PRO A 2 -5.41 24.80 19.47
CA PRO A 2 -5.67 24.43 18.08
C PRO A 2 -6.38 23.08 18.05
N GLN A 3 -7.51 23.04 17.34
CA GLN A 3 -8.30 21.85 17.04
C GLN A 3 -7.44 20.82 16.27
N PRO A 4 -7.53 19.51 16.59
CA PRO A 4 -6.85 18.50 15.78
C PRO A 4 -7.46 18.48 14.37
N SER A 5 -6.61 18.77 13.39
CA SER A 5 -6.93 18.73 11.98
C SER A 5 -7.12 17.28 11.51
N GLY A 6 -8.32 16.95 11.03
CA GLY A 6 -8.55 15.85 10.10
C GLY A 6 -8.56 14.45 10.70
N ALA A 7 -9.48 14.17 11.61
CA ALA A 7 -9.97 12.79 11.76
C ALA A 7 -10.67 12.42 10.45
N MET A 8 -9.99 11.62 9.63
CA MET A 8 -10.56 10.96 8.47
C MET A 8 -11.74 10.12 8.97
N LEU A 9 -12.96 10.48 8.53
CA LEU A 9 -14.19 9.74 8.85
C LEU A 9 -13.93 8.25 8.62
N ALA A 10 -14.13 7.44 9.66
CA ALA A 10 -14.16 6.00 9.52
C ALA A 10 -15.24 5.64 8.49
N PRO A 11 -14.97 4.78 7.49
CA PRO A 11 -16.05 4.26 6.67
C PRO A 11 -16.93 3.37 7.55
N SER A 12 -18.24 3.63 7.51
CA SER A 12 -19.25 2.73 8.03
C SER A 12 -19.20 1.41 7.26
N ILE A 13 -19.53 0.31 7.94
CA ILE A 13 -19.58 -1.04 7.38
C ILE A 13 -20.57 -1.17 6.19
N ASP A 14 -21.45 -0.17 5.98
CA ASP A 14 -22.37 -0.02 4.84
C ASP A 14 -21.72 0.07 3.44
N VAL A 15 -20.38 0.17 3.34
CA VAL A 15 -19.70 0.32 2.03
C VAL A 15 -19.53 -1.04 1.31
N ALA A 16 -19.56 -2.17 2.02
CA ALA A 16 -19.32 -3.48 1.41
C ALA A 16 -20.40 -3.88 0.37
N ASP A 17 -21.65 -3.45 0.57
CA ASP A 17 -22.77 -3.70 -0.36
C ASP A 17 -22.67 -2.88 -1.67
N SER A 18 -21.70 -1.95 -1.75
CA SER A 18 -21.43 -1.14 -2.94
C SER A 18 -20.22 -1.61 -3.75
N TRP A 19 -19.52 -2.66 -3.29
CA TRP A 19 -18.36 -3.20 -3.98
C TRP A 19 -18.79 -4.04 -5.18
N PRO A 20 -18.05 -3.98 -6.29
CA PRO A 20 -18.21 -4.95 -7.36
C PRO A 20 -18.02 -6.38 -6.84
N ASP A 21 -18.76 -7.34 -7.41
CA ASP A 21 -18.75 -8.76 -6.98
C ASP A 21 -17.33 -9.33 -6.87
N TRP A 22 -16.45 -9.00 -7.82
CA TRP A 22 -15.06 -9.49 -7.83
C TRP A 22 -14.27 -9.01 -6.61
N LEU A 23 -14.55 -7.80 -6.13
CA LEU A 23 -13.89 -7.17 -5.00
C LEU A 23 -14.46 -7.67 -3.67
N ALA A 24 -15.79 -7.78 -3.58
CA ALA A 24 -16.46 -8.36 -2.42
C ALA A 24 -16.02 -9.81 -2.19
N ALA A 25 -16.03 -10.64 -3.24
CA ALA A 25 -15.62 -12.03 -3.14
C ALA A 25 -14.10 -12.22 -2.92
N GLY A 26 -13.27 -11.39 -3.56
CA GLY A 26 -11.82 -11.58 -3.55
C GLY A 26 -11.06 -10.88 -2.43
N ALA A 27 -11.60 -9.76 -1.91
CA ALA A 27 -10.93 -8.94 -0.90
C ALA A 27 -11.77 -8.70 0.36
N GLY A 28 -13.02 -9.19 0.40
CA GLY A 28 -13.92 -9.04 1.52
C GLY A 28 -13.54 -9.82 2.78
N PRO A 29 -14.31 -9.67 3.86
CA PRO A 29 -13.99 -10.27 5.16
C PRO A 29 -13.79 -11.79 5.12
N GLU A 30 -14.57 -12.51 4.31
CA GLU A 30 -14.45 -13.96 4.15
C GLU A 30 -13.12 -14.35 3.49
N ALA A 31 -12.73 -13.67 2.42
CA ALA A 31 -11.43 -13.89 1.77
C ALA A 31 -10.25 -13.60 2.72
N GLN A 32 -10.34 -12.53 3.51
CA GLN A 32 -9.34 -12.20 4.52
C GLN A 32 -9.27 -13.27 5.62
N ALA A 33 -10.40 -13.79 6.08
CA ALA A 33 -10.45 -14.86 7.07
C ALA A 33 -9.85 -16.17 6.53
N ALA A 34 -10.17 -16.53 5.28
CA ALA A 34 -9.61 -17.71 4.61
C ALA A 34 -8.07 -17.62 4.45
N LEU A 35 -7.55 -16.44 4.09
CA LEU A 35 -6.10 -16.20 4.05
C LEU A 35 -5.46 -16.40 5.43
N LYS A 36 -6.04 -15.84 6.50
CA LYS A 36 -5.51 -16.01 7.86
C LYS A 36 -5.50 -17.46 8.34
N ALA A 37 -6.46 -18.27 7.90
CA ALA A 37 -6.55 -19.68 8.24
C ALA A 37 -5.59 -20.58 7.43
N SER A 38 -4.92 -20.03 6.40
CA SER A 38 -4.04 -20.81 5.52
C SER A 38 -2.74 -21.22 6.22
N PRO A 39 -2.27 -22.48 6.10
CA PRO A 39 -1.07 -22.98 6.79
C PRO A 39 0.25 -22.22 6.54
N GLY A 40 0.34 -21.38 5.49
CA GLY A 40 1.51 -20.54 5.19
C GLY A 40 1.40 -19.08 5.65
N PHE A 41 0.25 -18.66 6.20
CA PHE A 41 -0.04 -17.24 6.41
C PHE A 41 0.96 -16.55 7.34
N GLY A 42 1.34 -17.21 8.44
CA GLY A 42 2.33 -16.66 9.38
C GLY A 42 3.69 -16.39 8.72
N ALA A 43 4.16 -17.31 7.87
CA ALA A 43 5.42 -17.17 7.15
C ALA A 43 5.34 -16.04 6.09
N ALA A 44 4.24 -15.98 5.34
CA ALA A 44 3.99 -14.92 4.35
C ALA A 44 3.94 -13.52 4.99
N LEU A 45 3.19 -13.40 6.09
CA LEU A 45 3.07 -12.18 6.88
C LEU A 45 4.45 -11.67 7.31
N LEU A 46 5.25 -12.57 7.89
CA LEU A 46 6.59 -12.27 8.37
C LEU A 46 7.57 -11.91 7.24
N ALA A 47 7.54 -12.65 6.12
CA ALA A 47 8.37 -12.36 4.95
C ALA A 47 8.05 -10.97 4.38
N SER A 48 6.75 -10.63 4.27
CA SER A 48 6.30 -9.31 3.84
C SER A 48 6.73 -8.20 4.81
N ALA A 49 6.59 -8.43 6.12
CA ALA A 49 7.02 -7.46 7.13
C ALA A 49 8.54 -7.22 7.09
N ARG A 50 9.35 -8.28 6.99
CA ARG A 50 10.82 -8.19 6.86
C ARG A 50 11.21 -7.40 5.61
N GLY A 51 10.72 -7.81 4.44
CA GLY A 51 11.04 -7.13 3.20
C GLY A 51 10.64 -5.66 3.23
N THR A 52 9.49 -5.33 3.84
CA THR A 52 9.04 -3.94 3.97
C THR A 52 9.99 -3.13 4.85
N VAL A 53 10.39 -3.70 5.99
CA VAL A 53 11.37 -3.08 6.91
C VAL A 53 12.73 -2.86 6.23
N GLU A 54 13.25 -3.85 5.50
CA GLU A 54 14.53 -3.76 4.79
C GLU A 54 14.50 -2.74 3.65
N THR A 55 13.40 -2.68 2.90
CA THR A 55 13.22 -1.68 1.83
C THR A 55 13.21 -0.26 2.41
N TYR A 56 12.63 -0.09 3.61
CA TYR A 56 12.58 1.18 4.31
C TYR A 56 13.95 1.57 4.89
N ASP A 57 14.72 0.62 5.43
CA ASP A 57 16.07 0.86 5.97
C ASP A 57 17.03 1.45 4.90
N ASN A 58 16.94 0.95 3.66
CA ASN A 58 17.95 1.19 2.64
C ASN A 58 17.74 2.44 1.75
N HIS A 59 16.63 3.17 1.88
CA HIS A 59 16.34 4.29 0.95
C HIS A 59 15.70 5.56 1.59
N PRO A 60 16.51 6.42 2.24
CA PRO A 60 16.03 7.62 2.94
C PRO A 60 15.25 8.64 2.08
N LEU A 61 15.60 8.76 0.79
CA LEU A 61 14.92 9.65 -0.17
C LEU A 61 13.59 9.06 -0.70
N LEU A 62 13.48 7.74 -0.84
CA LEU A 62 12.23 7.04 -1.15
C LEU A 62 11.25 7.15 0.02
N ASN A 63 11.77 7.05 1.25
CA ASN A 63 11.01 7.21 2.47
C ASN A 63 10.33 8.60 2.50
N ARG A 64 11.07 9.67 2.22
CA ARG A 64 10.52 11.04 2.20
C ARG A 64 9.37 11.27 1.18
N VAL A 65 9.23 10.42 0.17
CA VAL A 65 8.17 10.50 -0.84
C VAL A 65 7.04 9.47 -0.61
N LEU A 66 7.30 8.32 0.04
CA LEU A 66 6.37 7.19 0.17
C LEU A 66 5.96 6.84 1.63
N ASN A 67 6.40 7.60 2.63
CA ASN A 67 6.36 7.22 4.05
C ASN A 67 5.02 7.18 4.77
N ASP A 68 3.95 7.66 4.16
CA ASP A 68 2.62 7.59 4.75
C ASP A 68 1.63 6.97 3.77
N ARG A 69 0.58 6.35 4.32
CA ARG A 69 -0.50 5.73 3.54
C ARG A 69 -1.01 6.64 2.43
N GLY A 70 -1.16 7.93 2.75
CA GLY A 70 -1.62 8.96 1.83
C GLY A 70 -0.75 9.06 0.57
N ARG A 71 0.58 8.95 0.72
CA ARG A 71 1.55 9.05 -0.39
C ARG A 71 1.60 7.82 -1.28
N MET A 72 1.53 6.62 -0.68
CA MET A 72 1.45 5.38 -1.45
C MET A 72 0.18 5.34 -2.28
N MET A 73 -0.96 5.68 -1.66
CA MET A 73 -2.24 5.69 -2.37
C MET A 73 -2.31 6.81 -3.41
N PHE A 74 -1.74 7.98 -3.13
CA PHE A 74 -1.61 9.06 -4.12
C PHE A 74 -0.84 8.60 -5.37
N SER A 75 0.20 7.77 -5.19
CA SER A 75 0.94 7.19 -6.31
C SER A 75 0.10 6.20 -7.13
N PHE A 76 -0.71 5.35 -6.48
CA PHE A 76 -1.65 4.47 -7.18
C PHE A 76 -2.72 5.25 -7.96
N LEU A 77 -3.25 6.33 -7.40
CA LEU A 77 -4.21 7.20 -8.10
C LEU A 77 -3.58 7.89 -9.32
N ALA A 78 -2.29 8.26 -9.22
CA ALA A 78 -1.55 8.80 -10.37
C ALA A 78 -1.41 7.74 -11.48
N PHE A 79 -1.02 6.50 -11.13
CA PHE A 79 -0.99 5.40 -12.10
C PHE A 79 -2.36 5.10 -12.71
N TYR A 80 -3.40 5.07 -11.89
CA TYR A 80 -4.77 4.85 -12.32
C TYR A 80 -5.18 5.87 -13.40
N LEU A 81 -4.88 7.17 -13.18
CA LEU A 81 -5.18 8.22 -14.15
C LEU A 81 -4.38 8.11 -15.45
N ASP A 82 -3.12 7.67 -15.41
CA ASP A 82 -2.31 7.45 -16.60
C ASP A 82 -2.75 6.22 -17.41
N ALA A 83 -3.28 5.20 -16.71
CA ALA A 83 -3.80 3.98 -17.32
C ALA A 83 -5.19 4.16 -17.95
N GLN A 84 -5.91 5.26 -17.66
CA GLN A 84 -7.23 5.49 -18.24
C GLN A 84 -7.19 5.69 -19.77
N PRO A 85 -8.13 5.09 -20.52
CA PRO A 85 -8.27 5.31 -21.95
C PRO A 85 -8.56 6.79 -22.26
N GLY A 86 -8.10 7.27 -23.41
CA GLY A 86 -8.33 8.67 -23.87
C GLY A 86 -7.21 9.67 -23.57
N GLY A 87 -6.12 9.24 -22.93
CA GLY A 87 -4.81 9.92 -23.04
C GLY A 87 -4.67 11.30 -22.40
N ALA A 88 -5.67 11.81 -21.67
CA ALA A 88 -5.59 13.12 -21.01
C ALA A 88 -4.51 13.20 -19.90
N GLY A 89 -3.90 12.07 -19.52
CA GLY A 89 -2.75 12.00 -18.61
C GLY A 89 -3.03 12.52 -17.20
N ILE A 90 -1.97 12.62 -16.40
CA ILE A 90 -2.07 13.11 -15.02
C ILE A 90 -2.00 14.64 -15.05
N THR A 91 -3.12 15.32 -14.80
CA THR A 91 -3.14 16.78 -14.60
C THR A 91 -3.39 17.12 -13.13
N ALA A 92 -3.00 18.33 -12.72
CA ALA A 92 -3.24 18.78 -11.35
C ALA A 92 -4.73 18.76 -11.00
N ALA A 93 -5.60 19.18 -11.93
CA ALA A 93 -7.04 19.21 -11.75
C ALA A 93 -7.64 17.81 -11.58
N ARG A 94 -7.28 16.87 -12.46
CA ARG A 94 -7.75 15.47 -12.38
C ARG A 94 -7.27 14.79 -11.10
N MET A 95 -6.01 15.00 -10.74
CA MET A 95 -5.44 14.43 -9.53
C MET A 95 -6.14 14.96 -8.28
N THR A 96 -6.39 16.27 -8.20
CA THR A 96 -7.08 16.86 -7.06
C THR A 96 -8.54 16.43 -6.97
N ALA A 97 -9.24 16.36 -8.10
CA ALA A 97 -10.63 15.90 -8.14
C ALA A 97 -10.73 14.44 -7.66
N LEU A 98 -9.84 13.57 -8.15
CA LEU A 98 -9.80 12.17 -7.73
C LEU A 98 -9.46 12.01 -6.24
N CYS A 99 -8.55 12.84 -5.70
CA CYS A 99 -8.24 12.84 -4.26
C CYS A 99 -9.42 13.28 -3.40
N GLN A 100 -10.24 14.23 -3.87
CA GLN A 100 -11.44 14.69 -3.19
C GLN A 100 -12.55 13.64 -3.25
N GLU A 101 -12.83 13.12 -4.45
CA GLU A 101 -13.81 12.06 -4.70
C GLU A 101 -13.57 10.85 -3.81
N THR A 102 -12.30 10.43 -3.69
CA THR A 102 -11.94 9.24 -2.91
C THR A 102 -11.66 9.53 -1.43
N GLY A 103 -11.76 10.80 -1.01
CA GLY A 103 -11.46 11.21 0.36
C GLY A 103 -9.99 11.02 0.78
N LEU A 104 -9.06 10.86 -0.16
CA LEU A 104 -7.66 10.59 0.14
C LEU A 104 -6.98 11.78 0.83
N CYS A 105 -7.16 12.98 0.29
CA CYS A 105 -6.61 14.20 0.86
C CYS A 105 -7.26 15.47 0.31
N SER A 106 -7.06 16.59 1.01
CA SER A 106 -7.50 17.91 0.56
C SER A 106 -6.81 18.38 -0.72
N HIS A 107 -7.41 19.37 -1.39
CA HIS A 107 -6.88 19.99 -2.61
C HIS A 107 -5.44 20.51 -2.43
N GLY A 108 -5.18 21.20 -1.32
CA GLY A 108 -3.86 21.75 -1.01
C GLY A 108 -2.82 20.66 -0.81
N ARG A 109 -3.17 19.58 -0.10
CA ARG A 109 -2.28 18.43 0.09
C ARG A 109 -2.02 17.70 -1.22
N ALA A 110 -3.04 17.52 -2.06
CA ALA A 110 -2.89 16.91 -3.38
C ALA A 110 -1.90 17.69 -4.28
N LYS A 111 -2.01 19.02 -4.32
CA LYS A 111 -1.06 19.87 -5.05
C LYS A 111 0.37 19.75 -4.52
N ALA A 112 0.54 19.74 -3.20
CA ALA A 112 1.85 19.61 -2.57
C ALA A 112 2.50 18.24 -2.88
N LEU A 113 1.72 17.15 -2.82
CA LEU A 113 2.19 15.81 -3.17
C LEU A 113 2.57 15.72 -4.65
N LEU A 114 1.76 16.29 -5.56
CA LEU A 114 2.07 16.31 -6.98
C LEU A 114 3.38 17.07 -7.27
N ALA A 115 3.57 18.23 -6.64
CA ALA A 115 4.80 19.02 -6.76
C ALA A 115 6.02 18.23 -6.26
N LEU A 116 5.88 17.56 -5.11
CA LEU A 116 6.94 16.72 -4.55
C LEU A 116 7.30 15.55 -5.48
N MET A 117 6.32 14.85 -6.05
CA MET A 117 6.57 13.73 -6.97
C MET A 117 7.25 14.18 -8.26
N ARG A 118 6.94 15.38 -8.76
CA ARG A 118 7.65 15.99 -9.90
C ARG A 118 9.07 16.36 -9.53
N TRP A 119 9.26 17.10 -8.43
CA TRP A 119 10.57 17.54 -7.97
C TRP A 119 11.51 16.35 -7.70
N SER A 120 10.96 15.28 -7.13
CA SER A 120 11.72 14.06 -6.87
C SER A 120 11.97 13.22 -8.12
N GLY A 121 11.33 13.51 -9.27
CA GLY A 121 11.53 12.78 -10.53
C GLY A 121 10.72 11.49 -10.67
N TYR A 122 9.62 11.35 -9.94
CA TYR A 122 8.66 10.26 -10.14
C TYR A 122 7.63 10.55 -11.23
N LEU A 123 7.33 11.83 -11.46
CA LEU A 123 6.46 12.29 -12.53
C LEU A 123 7.23 13.22 -13.48
N ALA A 124 7.03 13.04 -14.77
CA ALA A 124 7.61 13.88 -15.84
C ALA A 124 6.50 14.38 -16.78
N PRO A 125 6.73 15.45 -17.56
CA PRO A 125 5.83 15.82 -18.64
C PRO A 125 5.56 14.62 -19.57
N ALA A 126 4.30 14.39 -19.92
CA ALA A 126 3.93 13.34 -20.85
C ALA A 126 4.32 13.75 -22.28
N GLU A 127 4.98 12.86 -23.01
CA GLU A 127 5.29 13.06 -24.43
C GLU A 127 4.03 12.79 -25.28
N GLY A 128 3.71 13.69 -26.21
CA GLY A 128 2.66 13.49 -27.22
C GLY A 128 1.22 13.36 -26.72
N LYS A 129 0.95 13.43 -25.40
CA LYS A 129 -0.40 13.35 -24.81
C LYS A 129 -0.96 14.77 -24.58
N GLY A 130 -2.13 15.08 -25.16
CA GLY A 130 -2.98 16.23 -24.80
C GLY A 130 -2.62 17.62 -25.36
N ASP A 131 -3.46 18.62 -25.06
CA ASP A 131 -3.20 20.04 -25.35
C ASP A 131 -1.96 20.50 -24.55
N ARG A 132 -0.97 21.06 -25.25
CA ARG A 132 0.25 21.66 -24.66
C ARG A 132 -0.06 22.67 -23.55
N ARG A 133 -1.27 23.25 -23.52
CA ARG A 133 -1.74 24.16 -22.48
C ARG A 133 -1.99 23.48 -21.12
N GLU A 134 -2.34 22.19 -21.09
CA GLU A 134 -2.65 21.47 -19.85
C GLU A 134 -1.43 20.77 -19.22
N ARG A 135 -0.34 20.60 -19.98
CA ARG A 135 0.93 19.98 -19.55
C ARG A 135 0.72 18.69 -18.72
N PRO A 136 0.10 17.65 -19.30
CA PRO A 136 -0.12 16.40 -18.60
C PRO A 136 1.22 15.77 -18.17
N LEU A 137 1.16 15.04 -17.07
CA LEU A 137 2.29 14.29 -16.51
C LEU A 137 2.09 12.80 -16.76
N ALA A 138 3.19 12.07 -16.78
CA ALA A 138 3.23 10.62 -16.83
C ALA A 138 4.13 10.08 -15.69
N PRO A 139 3.83 8.89 -15.15
CA PRO A 139 4.75 8.16 -14.29
C PRO A 139 6.04 7.85 -15.02
N THR A 140 7.17 8.16 -14.39
CA THR A 140 8.49 7.81 -14.93
C THR A 140 8.79 6.33 -14.76
N GLU A 141 9.77 5.82 -15.50
CA GLU A 141 10.29 4.46 -15.29
C GLU A 141 10.81 4.28 -13.86
N ARG A 142 11.36 5.32 -13.24
CA ARG A 142 11.78 5.30 -11.83
C ARG A 142 10.62 5.02 -10.88
N MET A 143 9.44 5.58 -11.17
CA MET A 143 8.24 5.34 -10.38
C MET A 143 7.77 3.89 -10.56
N TRP A 144 7.69 3.43 -11.80
CA TRP A 144 7.31 2.05 -12.10
C TRP A 144 8.26 1.02 -11.48
N ALA A 145 9.58 1.20 -11.62
CA ALA A 145 10.58 0.32 -11.03
C ALA A 145 10.42 0.20 -9.51
N SER A 146 10.21 1.32 -8.79
CA SER A 146 9.96 1.31 -7.35
C SER A 146 8.70 0.50 -6.96
N PHE A 147 7.63 0.60 -7.76
CA PHE A 147 6.41 -0.16 -7.51
C PHE A 147 6.55 -1.64 -7.87
N ARG A 148 7.23 -1.97 -8.96
CA ARG A 148 7.55 -3.36 -9.32
C ARG A 148 8.40 -4.03 -8.24
N THR A 149 9.39 -3.34 -7.66
CA THR A 149 10.16 -3.87 -6.52
C THR A 149 9.27 -4.17 -5.31
N ARG A 150 8.34 -3.26 -4.97
CA ARG A 150 7.40 -3.48 -3.86
C ARG A 150 6.41 -4.62 -4.15
N TRP A 151 5.89 -4.70 -5.37
CA TRP A 151 5.01 -5.80 -5.75
C TRP A 151 5.75 -7.14 -5.74
N ARG A 152 6.99 -7.21 -6.24
CA ARG A 152 7.81 -8.44 -6.15
C ARG A 152 7.93 -8.91 -4.72
N LEU A 153 8.23 -8.00 -3.79
CA LEU A 153 8.34 -8.30 -2.37
C LEU A 153 7.04 -8.90 -1.81
N HIS A 154 5.89 -8.28 -2.07
CA HIS A 154 4.62 -8.78 -1.53
C HIS A 154 4.16 -10.07 -2.22
N PHE A 155 4.25 -10.17 -3.55
CA PHE A 155 3.85 -11.39 -4.26
C PHE A 155 4.80 -12.57 -3.98
N ALA A 156 6.10 -12.35 -3.79
CA ALA A 156 7.01 -13.41 -3.34
C ALA A 156 6.67 -13.89 -1.93
N ALA A 157 6.30 -12.99 -1.03
CA ALA A 157 5.81 -13.38 0.30
C ALA A 157 4.49 -14.17 0.23
N MET A 158 3.64 -13.88 -0.75
CA MET A 158 2.34 -14.55 -0.95
C MET A 158 2.44 -15.88 -1.73
N GLU A 159 3.52 -16.15 -2.45
CA GLU A 159 3.68 -17.35 -3.29
C GLU A 159 3.35 -18.67 -2.55
N PRO A 160 3.81 -18.90 -1.31
CA PRO A 160 3.47 -20.12 -0.57
C PRO A 160 1.98 -20.26 -0.20
N LEU A 161 1.21 -19.17 -0.27
CA LEU A 161 -0.24 -19.17 -0.04
C LEU A 161 -1.03 -19.65 -1.26
N GLY A 162 -0.38 -19.81 -2.42
CA GLY A 162 -1.01 -20.12 -3.69
C GLY A 162 -1.67 -18.90 -4.33
N GLY A 163 -2.78 -19.11 -5.04
CA GLY A 163 -3.47 -18.04 -5.77
C GLY A 163 -2.71 -17.62 -7.04
N VAL A 164 -2.70 -16.32 -7.35
CA VAL A 164 -2.07 -15.81 -8.59
C VAL A 164 -0.62 -15.35 -8.42
N ALA A 165 -0.07 -15.39 -7.21
CA ALA A 165 1.23 -14.79 -6.88
C ALA A 165 2.38 -15.22 -7.81
N ALA A 166 2.58 -16.52 -8.03
CA ALA A 166 3.62 -17.03 -8.95
C ALA A 166 3.41 -16.55 -10.39
N ARG A 167 2.14 -16.50 -10.83
CA ARG A 167 1.77 -16.02 -12.17
C ARG A 167 2.05 -14.54 -12.33
N VAL A 168 1.80 -13.74 -11.30
CA VAL A 168 2.12 -12.31 -11.27
C VAL A 168 3.63 -12.11 -11.35
N LEU A 169 4.42 -12.83 -10.54
CA LEU A 169 5.88 -12.71 -10.55
C LEU A 169 6.49 -12.98 -11.94
N ALA A 170 5.91 -13.92 -12.69
CA ALA A 170 6.37 -14.25 -14.04
C ALA A 170 6.09 -13.14 -15.09
N VAL A 171 5.12 -12.25 -14.85
CA VAL A 171 4.70 -11.21 -15.81
C VAL A 171 4.87 -9.80 -15.25
N LEU A 172 5.52 -9.63 -14.11
CA LEU A 172 5.55 -8.34 -13.41
C LEU A 172 6.34 -7.25 -14.16
N ASP A 173 7.12 -7.62 -15.17
CA ASP A 173 7.79 -6.70 -16.09
C ASP A 173 6.98 -6.38 -17.36
N ASP A 174 5.82 -7.02 -17.59
CA ASP A 174 4.89 -6.67 -18.67
C ASP A 174 4.17 -5.34 -18.35
N PRO A 175 4.40 -4.26 -19.12
CA PRO A 175 3.74 -2.98 -18.89
C PRO A 175 2.21 -3.03 -19.04
N LEU A 176 1.68 -3.95 -19.84
CA LEU A 176 0.24 -4.10 -20.02
C LEU A 176 -0.40 -4.72 -18.77
N PHE A 177 0.21 -5.78 -18.23
CA PHE A 177 -0.21 -6.33 -16.95
C PHE A 177 -0.11 -5.29 -15.82
N CYS A 178 1.02 -4.57 -15.72
CA CYS A 178 1.18 -3.52 -14.71
C CYS A 178 0.12 -2.43 -14.82
N ARG A 179 -0.26 -2.03 -16.04
CA ARG A 179 -1.37 -1.09 -16.28
C ARG A 179 -2.72 -1.65 -15.83
N ALA A 180 -3.04 -2.89 -16.18
CA ALA A 180 -4.28 -3.53 -15.74
C ALA A 180 -4.35 -3.65 -14.20
N LEU A 181 -3.21 -3.96 -13.55
CA LEU A 181 -3.12 -4.06 -12.09
C LEU A 181 -3.38 -2.72 -11.39
N VAL A 182 -2.77 -1.61 -11.85
CA VAL A 182 -3.04 -0.29 -11.25
C VAL A 182 -4.44 0.21 -11.55
N THR A 183 -5.03 -0.18 -12.68
CA THR A 183 -6.44 0.08 -12.97
C THR A 183 -7.33 -0.60 -11.93
N ALA A 184 -7.18 -1.91 -11.73
CA ALA A 184 -7.95 -2.67 -10.75
C ALA A 184 -7.77 -2.15 -9.31
N ILE A 185 -6.54 -1.79 -8.91
CA ILE A 185 -6.26 -1.19 -7.60
C ILE A 185 -6.97 0.17 -7.48
N GLY A 186 -6.88 1.03 -8.49
CA GLY A 186 -7.52 2.34 -8.48
C GLY A 186 -9.05 2.26 -8.46
N GLU A 187 -9.64 1.33 -9.20
CA GLU A 187 -11.08 1.04 -9.18
C GLU A 187 -11.54 0.58 -7.79
N SER A 188 -10.82 -0.36 -7.17
CA SER A 188 -11.16 -0.80 -5.81
C SER A 188 -11.22 0.38 -4.82
N PHE A 189 -10.28 1.33 -4.94
CA PHE A 189 -10.23 2.49 -4.07
C PHE A 189 -11.35 3.48 -4.38
N ARG A 190 -11.74 3.64 -5.64
CA ARG A 190 -12.91 4.44 -6.06
C ARG A 190 -14.21 3.85 -5.55
N HIS A 191 -14.33 2.52 -5.50
CA HIS A 191 -15.45 1.81 -4.87
C HIS A 191 -15.41 1.79 -3.35
N GLY A 192 -14.51 2.56 -2.72
CA GLY A 192 -14.49 2.75 -1.27
C GLY A 192 -13.71 1.70 -0.50
N PHE A 193 -13.10 0.69 -1.14
CA PHE A 193 -12.29 -0.29 -0.42
C PHE A 193 -11.09 0.39 0.25
N ARG A 194 -10.88 0.13 1.54
CA ARG A 194 -9.68 0.55 2.27
C ARG A 194 -9.09 -0.65 3.01
N VAL A 195 -7.80 -0.92 2.79
CA VAL A 195 -7.06 -1.97 3.51
C VAL A 195 -7.18 -1.83 5.03
N LEU A 196 -7.23 -0.59 5.54
CA LEU A 196 -7.34 -0.33 6.97
C LEU A 196 -8.70 -0.66 7.58
N ASP A 197 -9.74 -0.84 6.78
CA ASP A 197 -11.06 -1.26 7.29
C ASP A 197 -10.98 -2.71 7.80
N GLY A 198 -10.10 -3.52 7.21
CA GLY A 198 -9.75 -4.83 7.72
C GLY A 198 -8.89 -4.78 9.00
N ALA A 199 -8.26 -3.65 9.32
CA ALA A 199 -7.35 -3.50 10.46
C ALA A 199 -7.54 -2.17 11.22
N PRO A 200 -8.74 -1.91 11.78
CA PRO A 200 -9.11 -0.61 12.30
C PRO A 200 -8.21 -0.14 13.46
N ARG A 201 -7.64 -1.09 14.22
CA ARG A 201 -6.67 -0.80 15.30
C ARG A 201 -5.42 -0.08 14.82
N LEU A 202 -5.08 -0.21 13.54
CA LEU A 202 -3.87 0.39 12.96
C LEU A 202 -4.14 1.77 12.33
N ILE A 203 -5.40 2.20 12.20
CA ILE A 203 -5.76 3.50 11.61
C ILE A 203 -4.98 4.67 12.23
N PRO A 204 -4.87 4.81 13.56
CA PRO A 204 -4.16 5.94 14.17
C PRO A 204 -2.67 6.02 13.84
N PHE A 205 -2.08 4.93 13.34
CA PHE A 205 -0.66 4.79 13.04
C PHE A 205 -0.37 4.85 11.54
N ALA A 206 -1.35 4.56 10.69
CA ALA A 206 -1.17 4.49 9.24
C ALA A 206 -0.88 5.85 8.57
N ASP A 207 -1.43 6.92 9.14
CA ASP A 207 -1.19 8.29 8.65
C ASP A 207 0.01 8.97 9.32
N ARG A 208 0.65 8.31 10.29
CA ARG A 208 1.87 8.80 10.95
C ARG A 208 3.09 8.35 10.15
N ASP A 209 4.04 9.28 9.98
CA ASP A 209 5.34 8.98 9.37
C ASP A 209 6.01 7.80 10.09
N GLY A 210 6.19 6.68 9.39
CA GLY A 210 6.76 5.47 9.97
C GLY A 210 5.92 4.75 11.04
N GLY A 211 4.63 5.04 11.22
CA GLY A 211 3.83 4.37 12.25
C GLY A 211 3.70 2.86 12.04
N ILE A 212 3.30 2.44 10.84
CA ILE A 212 3.17 1.00 10.49
C ILE A 212 4.54 0.31 10.41
N ILE A 213 5.57 1.00 9.90
CA ILE A 213 6.91 0.39 9.79
C ILE A 213 7.50 0.06 11.16
N LEU A 214 7.22 0.88 12.18
CA LEU A 214 7.62 0.59 13.55
C LEU A 214 6.95 -0.69 14.06
N LEU A 215 5.65 -0.89 13.81
CA LEU A 215 4.95 -2.11 14.19
C LEU A 215 5.52 -3.36 13.47
N PHE A 216 5.86 -3.24 12.19
CA PHE A 216 6.53 -4.32 11.45
C PHE A 216 7.92 -4.61 12.01
N ALA A 217 8.69 -3.59 12.39
CA ALA A 217 10.00 -3.78 13.01
C ALA A 217 9.90 -4.55 14.34
N LEU A 218 8.90 -4.22 15.16
CA LEU A 218 8.63 -4.94 16.41
C LEU A 218 8.23 -6.40 16.16
N LEU A 219 7.39 -6.64 15.15
CA LEU A 219 7.04 -8.01 14.73
C LEU A 219 8.29 -8.81 14.34
N VAL A 220 9.14 -8.25 13.48
CA VAL A 220 10.33 -8.92 12.96
C VAL A 220 11.35 -9.20 14.05
N SER A 221 11.57 -8.25 14.96
CA SER A 221 12.58 -8.37 16.03
C SER A 221 12.36 -9.58 16.95
N ARG A 222 11.09 -9.89 17.25
CA ARG A 222 10.74 -11.05 18.07
C ARG A 222 11.11 -12.37 17.40
N GLU A 223 10.91 -12.46 16.10
CA GLU A 223 11.04 -13.72 15.37
C GLU A 223 12.49 -14.16 15.19
N VAL A 224 13.41 -13.21 15.06
CA VAL A 224 14.84 -13.50 14.94
C VAL A 224 15.53 -13.69 16.30
N ASP A 225 14.75 -13.84 17.39
CA ASP A 225 15.24 -13.88 18.77
C ASP A 225 16.22 -12.73 19.10
N ALA A 226 16.08 -11.59 18.42
CA ALA A 226 16.92 -10.42 18.65
C ALA A 226 16.51 -9.71 19.95
N PRO A 227 17.44 -8.96 20.58
CA PRO A 227 17.09 -8.09 21.70
C PRO A 227 15.94 -7.16 21.31
N PRO A 228 14.94 -6.96 22.20
CA PRO A 228 13.84 -6.05 21.92
C PRO A 228 14.36 -4.66 21.56
N PRO A 229 13.93 -4.08 20.43
CA PRO A 229 14.51 -2.84 19.95
C PRO A 229 14.17 -1.67 20.88
N THR A 230 15.14 -0.78 21.09
CA THR A 230 14.95 0.44 21.87
C THR A 230 14.44 1.59 21.00
N VAL A 231 14.02 2.70 21.63
CA VAL A 231 13.74 3.96 20.90
C VAL A 231 14.96 4.43 20.10
N ALA A 232 16.16 4.24 20.64
CA ALA A 232 17.39 4.65 19.98
C ALA A 232 17.63 3.85 18.70
N ASP A 233 17.40 2.53 18.75
CA ASP A 233 17.57 1.64 17.61
C ASP A 233 16.57 1.97 16.51
N LEU A 234 15.30 2.11 16.86
CA LEU A 234 14.23 2.41 15.91
C LEU A 234 14.40 3.80 15.27
N ALA A 235 14.77 4.81 16.07
CA ALA A 235 15.03 6.17 15.57
C ALA A 235 16.21 6.19 14.59
N ARG A 236 17.31 5.54 14.95
CA ARG A 236 18.51 5.44 14.10
C ARG A 236 18.20 4.69 12.80
N ARG A 237 17.57 3.53 12.90
CA ARG A 237 17.25 2.65 11.76
C ARG A 237 16.34 3.33 10.74
N PHE A 238 15.30 4.02 11.20
CA PHE A 238 14.29 4.60 10.31
C PHE A 238 14.49 6.09 10.03
N HIS A 239 15.61 6.67 10.47
CA HIS A 239 15.91 8.10 10.36
C HIS A 239 14.79 9.00 10.92
N LEU A 240 14.14 8.54 11.99
CA LEU A 240 13.08 9.25 12.70
C LEU A 240 13.66 9.97 13.92
N SER A 241 13.02 11.05 14.36
CA SER A 241 13.41 11.68 15.62
C SER A 241 13.06 10.75 16.79
N ARG A 242 13.90 10.73 17.82
CA ARG A 242 13.66 9.94 19.04
C ARG A 242 12.33 10.31 19.70
N THR A 243 12.00 11.60 19.72
CA THR A 243 10.74 12.11 20.26
C THR A 243 9.54 11.57 19.48
N HIS A 244 9.61 11.54 18.15
CA HIS A 244 8.55 10.98 17.31
C HIS A 244 8.37 9.48 17.55
N VAL A 245 9.45 8.71 17.54
CA VAL A 245 9.40 7.26 17.84
C VAL A 245 8.82 6.99 19.22
N LEU A 246 9.26 7.74 20.23
CA LEU A 246 8.75 7.62 21.59
C LEU A 246 7.25 7.91 21.67
N GLN A 247 6.77 8.94 20.97
CA GLN A 247 5.34 9.28 20.93
C GLN A 247 4.53 8.17 20.25
N VAL A 248 4.98 7.66 19.11
CA VAL A 248 4.30 6.55 18.42
C VAL A 248 4.22 5.31 19.30
N LEU A 249 5.30 4.95 19.99
CA LEU A 249 5.32 3.79 20.89
C LEU A 249 4.43 3.99 22.12
N ARG A 250 4.38 5.20 22.70
CA ARG A 250 3.47 5.52 23.81
C ARG A 250 2.02 5.34 23.40
N ASP A 251 1.63 5.93 22.27
CA ASP A 251 0.25 5.85 21.79
C ASP A 251 -0.11 4.39 21.41
N ALA A 252 0.85 3.62 20.88
CA ALA A 252 0.65 2.20 20.61
C ALA A 252 0.56 1.35 21.89
N MET A 253 1.24 1.74 22.97
CA MET A 253 1.09 1.12 24.29
C MET A 253 -0.27 1.45 24.90
N GLU A 254 -0.71 2.70 24.82
CA GLU A 254 -2.03 3.14 25.30
C GLU A 254 -3.17 2.43 24.54
N ALA A 255 -3.00 2.23 23.24
CA ALA A 255 -3.91 1.43 22.41
C ALA A 255 -3.79 -0.10 22.64
N GLY A 256 -2.91 -0.54 23.54
CA GLY A 256 -2.69 -1.96 23.87
C GLY A 256 -2.03 -2.78 22.78
N LEU A 257 -1.42 -2.15 21.76
CA LEU A 257 -0.75 -2.82 20.64
C LEU A 257 0.71 -3.15 20.91
N VAL A 258 1.36 -2.34 21.76
CA VAL A 258 2.78 -2.47 22.11
C VAL A 258 2.92 -2.69 23.60
N VAL A 259 3.92 -3.47 23.99
CA VAL A 259 4.30 -3.70 25.39
C VAL A 259 5.78 -3.46 25.58
N ARG A 260 6.19 -3.23 26.82
CA ARG A 260 7.60 -3.38 27.20
C ARG A 260 7.99 -4.84 27.04
N ALA A 261 9.17 -5.05 26.49
CA ALA A 261 9.73 -6.38 26.30
C ALA A 261 11.14 -6.41 26.89
N SER A 262 11.49 -7.53 27.49
CA SER A 262 12.84 -7.81 27.96
C SER A 262 13.43 -8.92 27.10
N GLY A 263 14.73 -8.82 26.82
CA GLY A 263 15.51 -9.90 26.21
C GLY A 263 15.49 -11.14 27.11
N ARG A 264 15.87 -12.29 26.56
CA ARG A 264 15.95 -13.54 27.33
C ARG A 264 16.98 -13.47 28.47
N ASP A 265 17.97 -12.59 28.34
CA ASP A 265 18.98 -12.28 29.34
C ASP A 265 18.45 -11.35 30.47
N GLY A 266 17.26 -10.77 30.31
CA GLY A 266 16.65 -9.85 31.29
C GLY A 266 17.32 -8.46 31.35
N GLU A 267 18.50 -8.31 30.78
CA GLU A 267 19.27 -7.05 30.77
C GLU A 267 18.80 -6.09 29.68
N HIS A 268 18.45 -6.61 28.50
CA HIS A 268 18.02 -5.78 27.38
C HIS A 268 16.53 -5.43 27.47
N GLN A 269 16.21 -4.16 27.75
CA GLN A 269 14.83 -3.69 27.75
C GLN A 269 14.51 -2.88 26.48
N GLY A 270 13.37 -3.18 25.89
CA GLY A 270 12.87 -2.50 24.70
C GLY A 270 11.37 -2.62 24.56
N TYR A 271 10.92 -2.80 23.33
CA TYR A 271 9.52 -2.86 22.97
C TYR A 271 9.21 -4.10 22.15
N GLY A 272 7.98 -4.60 22.26
CA GLY A 272 7.47 -5.69 21.44
C GLY A 272 5.98 -5.53 21.17
N LEU A 273 5.45 -6.27 20.19
CA LEU A 273 4.01 -6.30 19.96
C LEU A 273 3.29 -7.13 21.01
N SER A 274 2.18 -6.60 21.53
CA SER A 274 1.21 -7.36 22.32
C SER A 274 0.51 -8.42 21.45
N ALA A 275 -0.33 -9.27 22.06
CA ALA A 275 -1.19 -10.17 21.29
C ALA A 275 -2.14 -9.40 20.34
N ALA A 276 -2.72 -8.30 20.82
CA ALA A 276 -3.58 -7.44 20.01
C ALA A 276 -2.81 -6.72 18.91
N GLY A 277 -1.57 -6.28 19.16
CA GLY A 277 -0.70 -5.69 18.14
C GLY A 277 -0.36 -6.67 17.02
N ARG A 278 -0.05 -7.92 17.37
CA ARG A 278 0.19 -8.98 16.38
C ARG A 278 -1.06 -9.29 15.56
N ALA A 279 -2.22 -9.40 16.20
CA ALA A 279 -3.49 -9.58 15.50
C ALA A 279 -3.77 -8.42 14.55
N GLY A 280 -3.57 -7.17 14.97
CA GLY A 280 -3.77 -6.00 14.11
C GLY A 280 -2.84 -5.96 12.88
N VAL A 281 -1.56 -6.34 13.05
CA VAL A 281 -0.62 -6.49 11.92
C VAL A 281 -1.03 -7.62 10.99
N ALA A 282 -1.49 -8.76 11.54
CA ALA A 282 -2.01 -9.86 10.76
C ALA A 282 -3.25 -9.48 9.95
N ASP A 283 -4.20 -8.78 10.57
CA ASP A 283 -5.40 -8.28 9.90
C ASP A 283 -5.04 -7.32 8.75
N PHE A 284 -4.09 -6.42 8.97
CA PHE A 284 -3.63 -5.48 7.94
C PHE A 284 -2.98 -6.17 6.74
N LEU A 285 -2.11 -7.16 7.01
CA LEU A 285 -1.46 -7.92 5.95
C LEU A 285 -2.43 -8.88 5.24
N ALA A 286 -3.42 -9.44 5.94
CA ALA A 286 -4.49 -10.22 5.32
C ALA A 286 -5.32 -9.36 4.35
N ALA A 287 -5.75 -8.17 4.76
CA ALA A 287 -6.47 -7.23 3.89
C ALA A 287 -5.62 -6.78 2.69
N SER A 288 -4.31 -6.54 2.91
CA SER A 288 -3.38 -6.16 1.84
C SER A 288 -3.19 -7.30 0.82
N PHE A 289 -2.99 -8.53 1.30
CA PHE A 289 -2.81 -9.71 0.43
C PHE A 289 -4.09 -10.04 -0.33
N ALA A 290 -5.25 -9.95 0.33
CA ALA A 290 -6.54 -10.17 -0.32
C ALA A 290 -6.75 -9.18 -1.46
N LEU A 291 -6.48 -7.89 -1.22
CA LEU A 291 -6.54 -6.86 -2.27
C LEU A 291 -5.58 -7.16 -3.43
N LEU A 292 -4.32 -7.50 -3.14
CA LEU A 292 -3.31 -7.77 -4.17
C LEU A 292 -3.65 -9.00 -5.03
N ASP A 293 -4.07 -10.10 -4.41
CA ASP A 293 -4.46 -11.31 -5.14
C ASP A 293 -5.74 -11.07 -5.97
N CYS A 294 -6.74 -10.41 -5.37
CA CYS A 294 -8.01 -10.05 -6.00
C CYS A 294 -7.81 -9.15 -7.23
N THR A 295 -7.08 -8.05 -7.07
CA THR A 295 -6.82 -7.09 -8.16
C THR A 295 -5.92 -7.70 -9.25
N ALA A 296 -4.99 -8.57 -8.90
CA ALA A 296 -4.19 -9.30 -9.89
C ALA A 296 -5.03 -10.30 -10.71
N ARG A 297 -5.95 -11.04 -10.07
CA ARG A 297 -6.92 -11.90 -10.80
C ARG A 297 -7.76 -11.07 -11.76
N HIS A 298 -8.26 -9.93 -11.29
CA HIS A 298 -9.05 -9.02 -12.12
C HIS A 298 -8.25 -8.48 -13.30
N ALA A 299 -7.01 -8.05 -13.07
CA ALA A 299 -6.10 -7.57 -14.12
C ALA A 299 -5.83 -8.62 -15.21
N PHE A 300 -5.65 -9.90 -14.82
CA PHE A 300 -5.53 -10.98 -15.79
C PHE A 300 -6.81 -11.20 -16.60
N ALA A 301 -7.98 -11.08 -15.97
CA ALA A 301 -9.27 -11.23 -16.66
C ALA A 301 -9.51 -10.09 -17.66
N MET A 302 -9.20 -8.84 -17.29
CA MET A 302 -9.28 -7.68 -18.20
C MET A 302 -8.40 -7.89 -19.44
N ARG A 303 -7.15 -8.33 -19.24
CA ARG A 303 -6.21 -8.61 -20.33
C ARG A 303 -6.69 -9.71 -21.28
N ALA A 304 -7.24 -10.80 -20.73
CA ALA A 304 -7.81 -11.85 -21.55
C ALA A 304 -9.00 -11.38 -22.40
N GLN A 305 -9.82 -10.45 -21.89
CA GLN A 305 -10.93 -9.85 -22.61
C GLN A 305 -10.45 -8.91 -23.73
N GLU A 306 -9.44 -8.09 -23.46
CA GLU A 306 -8.82 -7.20 -24.47
C GLU A 306 -8.21 -8.00 -25.62
N ASP A 307 -7.46 -9.06 -25.31
CA ASP A 307 -6.83 -9.93 -26.32
C ASP A 307 -7.90 -10.63 -27.18
N ALA A 308 -8.99 -11.08 -26.57
CA ALA A 308 -10.12 -11.68 -27.29
C ALA A 308 -10.84 -10.67 -28.21
N ALA A 309 -11.04 -9.44 -27.75
CA ALA A 309 -11.64 -8.37 -28.55
C ALA A 309 -10.76 -7.97 -29.74
N ALA A 310 -9.43 -7.89 -29.53
CA ALA A 310 -8.47 -7.63 -30.60
C ALA A 310 -8.42 -8.76 -31.64
N GLY A 311 -8.48 -10.01 -31.20
CA GLY A 311 -8.53 -11.19 -32.08
C GLY A 311 -9.82 -11.26 -32.91
N ALA A 312 -10.97 -10.92 -32.33
CA ALA A 312 -12.25 -10.89 -33.03
C ALA A 312 -12.32 -9.78 -34.10
N GLY A 313 -11.70 -8.62 -33.85
CA GLY A 313 -11.63 -7.51 -34.81
C GLY A 313 -10.76 -7.80 -36.04
N SER A 314 -9.73 -8.64 -35.91
CA SER A 314 -8.86 -9.03 -37.03
C SER A 314 -9.47 -10.11 -37.94
N GLY A 315 -10.44 -10.89 -37.45
CA GLY A 315 -11.10 -11.95 -38.23
C GLY A 315 -12.24 -11.47 -39.14
N ALA A 316 -12.69 -10.22 -38.99
CA ALA A 316 -13.79 -9.65 -39.78
C ALA A 316 -13.32 -8.90 -41.05
N GLN A 317 -12.03 -8.95 -41.38
CA GLN A 317 -11.43 -8.26 -42.54
C GLN A 317 -10.95 -9.20 -43.66
N HIS A 318 -11.40 -10.46 -43.68
CA HIS A 318 -11.10 -11.43 -44.76
C HIS A 318 -12.37 -11.98 -45.39
#